data_AF-U5I2B7-F1
#
_entry.id   AF-U5I2B7-F1
#
_cell.length_a   1.000
_cell.length_b   1.000
_cell.length_c   1.000
_cell.angle_alpha   90.00
_cell.angle_beta   90.00
_cell.angle_gamma   90.00
#
_symmetry.space_group_name_H-M   'P 1'
#
loop_
_entity.id
_entity.type
_entity.pdbx_description
1 polymer ?
#
loop_
_entity_poly.entity_id
_entity_poly.type
_entity_poly.pdbx_seq_one_letter_code
_entity_poly.pdbx_strand_id
1 'polypeptide(L)'
;ERRRANKEKAEKVASLDKGTIVQMDAAVPVAEKPLLTDTDLNHNKQALEKDADDLKMQENAAHQANLQQLCRICGVSFKTDRYKRSHPVHGPVDSETQGLLRKKEKRATSWPDLIAKVFKIDVRGDIDTIHPTRFCHNCWSIIHRKFSNTPCEVYFPRNSTMDWKSHSPNCTVCYTAHRGVKRKNQPSNLQLGKRLKIIAERARKTKSVKKQVQVNNKNLMKKIANCKKIHLSTKLLAVDYPADFVKSISCQVCEHILADPVETTCSHLFCRTCILKCLKVMGSYCPSCRYPCFPTDLVSPVKSFLNILNSLAVRCPVKECDEEVLLGKYCHHLSSHKEVKRKEIYTHVNKGGRPRQHLLSLTRRAQKHRLRELKLQVKTFAEKEEGGDIKAVCLTLFLLALRARNEHRQADELEAIMQGKGSGLHPAVCLAIRVNTFLSCSQYHKMYRTVKAISGRQIFQPLHALRTAEKALLPGYHPFEWKPPLKNVSTNTEVGIIDGLSGLPHSVDDYPVDTIAKRFRYDAALVSALMDLEEDILEGMKAQDLNDYLNGPFTVVVKESCDGMGDVSEKHGSGPPVPEKAVRFSFTLMNISIAHGNENIRIFEEAKP
;
A
#
# COMPACT_ATOMS: atom_id res chain seq x y z
N GLU A 1 -32.10 10.75 43.60
CA GLU A 1 -33.07 9.75 44.13
C GLU A 1 -32.75 8.39 43.48
N ARG A 2 -32.92 7.22 44.13
CA ARG A 2 -34.11 6.32 44.09
C ARG A 2 -34.89 6.34 42.74
N ARG A 3 -35.34 5.23 42.15
CA ARG A 3 -35.03 3.78 42.25
C ARG A 3 -35.71 3.09 41.03
N ARG A 4 -35.46 1.80 40.76
CA ARG A 4 -36.24 1.01 39.76
C ARG A 4 -37.66 0.71 40.27
N ALA A 5 -38.65 0.78 39.38
CA ALA A 5 -40.00 0.19 39.45
C ALA A 5 -40.50 0.05 37.98
N ASN A 6 -40.89 -1.13 37.48
CA ASN A 6 -42.22 -1.78 37.53
C ASN A 6 -43.29 -1.06 36.69
N LYS A 7 -44.27 -1.73 36.05
CA LYS A 7 -44.40 -3.10 35.51
C LYS A 7 -45.69 -3.11 34.64
N GLU A 8 -45.76 -3.98 33.63
CA GLU A 8 -46.97 -4.52 32.94
C GLU A 8 -48.31 -3.73 32.95
N LYS A 9 -48.91 -3.59 31.75
CA LYS A 9 -50.34 -3.85 31.55
C LYS A 9 -50.58 -4.56 30.20
N ALA A 10 -51.38 -5.61 30.25
CA ALA A 10 -52.05 -6.22 29.09
C ALA A 10 -53.41 -5.48 28.85
N GLU A 11 -54.32 -5.82 27.94
CA GLU A 11 -54.61 -7.10 27.26
C GLU A 11 -55.62 -6.87 26.09
N LYS A 12 -56.01 -7.95 25.39
CA LYS A 12 -57.19 -8.13 24.49
C LYS A 12 -57.04 -7.71 23.02
N VAL A 13 -57.60 -8.42 22.02
CA VAL A 13 -58.45 -9.65 22.03
C VAL A 13 -58.34 -10.48 20.73
N ALA A 14 -58.90 -11.71 20.76
CA ALA A 14 -59.14 -12.69 19.68
C ALA A 14 -57.91 -13.50 19.18
N SER A 15 -57.86 -14.85 19.14
CA SER A 15 -58.83 -16.00 19.12
C SER A 15 -59.35 -16.37 17.72
N LEU A 16 -59.36 -17.63 17.25
CA LEU A 16 -58.93 -18.95 17.78
C LEU A 16 -57.97 -19.65 16.74
N ASP A 17 -57.66 -20.96 16.66
CA ASP A 17 -58.08 -22.18 17.38
C ASP A 17 -57.07 -23.37 17.31
N LYS A 18 -57.52 -24.55 17.78
CA LYS A 18 -56.96 -25.93 17.79
C LYS A 18 -56.37 -26.41 16.45
N GLY A 19 -55.52 -27.46 16.39
CA GLY A 19 -55.07 -28.45 17.40
C GLY A 19 -55.06 -29.88 16.81
N THR A 20 -54.58 -30.96 17.44
CA THR A 20 -53.93 -31.15 18.75
C THR A 20 -53.00 -32.38 18.72
N ILE A 21 -52.03 -32.40 19.64
CA ILE A 21 -51.01 -33.42 19.96
C ILE A 21 -51.60 -34.74 20.51
N VAL A 22 -50.91 -35.88 20.33
CA VAL A 22 -50.82 -37.02 21.29
C VAL A 22 -49.53 -37.84 21.00
N GLN A 23 -49.07 -38.69 21.92
CA GLN A 23 -47.64 -38.89 22.17
C GLN A 23 -47.26 -40.23 22.87
N MET A 24 -46.20 -40.92 22.38
CA MET A 24 -45.39 -42.00 23.04
C MET A 24 -46.13 -43.36 23.30
N ASP A 25 -45.50 -44.55 23.48
CA ASP A 25 -44.09 -45.00 23.42
C ASP A 25 -43.89 -46.53 23.18
N ALA A 26 -42.65 -46.94 22.89
CA ALA A 26 -41.93 -48.24 23.16
C ALA A 26 -42.51 -49.66 22.87
N ALA A 27 -41.70 -50.55 22.22
CA ALA A 27 -41.38 -51.97 22.58
C ALA A 27 -40.64 -52.78 21.45
N VAL A 28 -39.83 -53.82 21.79
CA VAL A 28 -39.08 -54.72 20.85
C VAL A 28 -38.85 -56.14 21.44
N PRO A 29 -39.13 -57.24 20.70
CA PRO A 29 -38.15 -58.32 20.35
C PRO A 29 -38.23 -58.72 18.83
N VAL A 30 -37.27 -59.32 18.08
CA VAL A 30 -36.25 -60.41 18.26
C VAL A 30 -36.88 -61.82 18.19
N ALA A 31 -36.51 -62.80 17.31
CA ALA A 31 -35.44 -62.98 16.29
C ALA A 31 -36.03 -63.63 14.97
N GLU A 32 -35.46 -64.48 14.07
CA GLU A 32 -34.15 -65.20 13.89
C GLU A 32 -33.86 -65.58 12.39
N LYS A 33 -33.55 -66.86 12.05
CA LYS A 33 -33.01 -67.45 10.78
C LYS A 33 -33.40 -68.96 10.66
N PRO A 34 -33.23 -69.75 9.55
CA PRO A 34 -32.03 -69.83 8.66
C PRO A 34 -32.11 -70.33 7.15
N LEU A 35 -31.02 -70.09 6.39
CA LEU A 35 -30.28 -70.92 5.38
C LEU A 35 -30.87 -71.55 4.06
N LEU A 36 -30.20 -71.21 2.92
CA LEU A 36 -29.79 -72.03 1.71
C LEU A 36 -30.88 -72.67 0.80
N THR A 37 -30.67 -73.00 -0.50
CA THR A 37 -29.56 -72.92 -1.51
C THR A 37 -29.97 -72.00 -2.71
N ASP A 38 -29.29 -71.75 -3.86
CA ASP A 38 -28.42 -72.49 -4.81
C ASP A 38 -27.31 -71.60 -5.43
N THR A 39 -26.27 -72.22 -6.00
CA THR A 39 -25.00 -71.53 -6.35
C THR A 39 -24.72 -71.36 -7.85
N ASP A 40 -25.18 -72.27 -8.72
CA ASP A 40 -24.58 -72.44 -10.07
C ASP A 40 -25.04 -71.43 -11.14
N LEU A 41 -26.11 -70.67 -10.87
CA LEU A 41 -26.49 -69.53 -11.73
C LEU A 41 -25.57 -68.31 -11.57
N ASN A 42 -24.69 -68.29 -10.56
CA ASN A 42 -23.95 -67.10 -10.19
C ASN A 42 -22.64 -66.89 -10.98
N HIS A 43 -21.98 -67.95 -11.44
CA HIS A 43 -20.73 -67.80 -12.21
C HIS A 43 -20.93 -67.19 -13.60
N ASN A 44 -22.00 -67.53 -14.32
CA ASN A 44 -22.30 -66.89 -15.60
C ASN A 44 -22.72 -65.42 -15.42
N LYS A 45 -23.39 -65.07 -14.31
CA LYS A 45 -23.65 -63.65 -13.97
C LYS A 45 -22.36 -62.91 -13.64
N GLN A 46 -21.51 -63.46 -12.77
CA GLN A 46 -20.23 -62.85 -12.42
C GLN A 46 -19.28 -62.71 -13.61
N ALA A 47 -19.30 -63.64 -14.58
CA ALA A 47 -18.56 -63.50 -15.83
C ALA A 47 -19.08 -62.32 -16.67
N LEU A 48 -20.39 -62.26 -16.93
CA LEU A 48 -21.00 -61.20 -17.73
C LEU A 48 -20.96 -59.83 -17.04
N GLU A 49 -21.10 -59.76 -15.72
CA GLU A 49 -20.94 -58.54 -14.93
C GLU A 49 -19.49 -58.04 -14.95
N LYS A 50 -18.52 -58.96 -14.88
CA LYS A 50 -17.09 -58.63 -14.96
C LYS A 50 -16.68 -58.19 -16.37
N ASP A 51 -17.13 -58.88 -17.41
CA ASP A 51 -16.93 -58.45 -18.80
C ASP A 51 -17.59 -57.08 -19.06
N ALA A 52 -18.76 -56.81 -18.46
CA ALA A 52 -19.42 -55.51 -18.55
C ALA A 52 -18.68 -54.40 -17.78
N ASP A 53 -18.13 -54.68 -16.60
CA ASP A 53 -17.32 -53.72 -15.85
C ASP A 53 -15.93 -53.51 -16.48
N ASP A 54 -15.31 -54.53 -17.08
CA ASP A 54 -14.06 -54.40 -17.86
C ASP A 54 -14.30 -53.59 -19.16
N LEU A 55 -15.40 -53.84 -19.89
CA LEU A 55 -15.84 -53.00 -21.01
C LEU A 55 -16.05 -51.54 -20.60
N LYS A 56 -16.72 -51.32 -19.48
CA LYS A 56 -17.00 -49.98 -18.90
C LYS A 56 -15.72 -49.32 -18.37
N MET A 57 -14.74 -50.07 -17.87
CA MET A 57 -13.40 -49.55 -17.57
C MET A 57 -12.65 -49.16 -18.86
N GLN A 58 -12.77 -49.97 -19.92
CA GLN A 58 -12.19 -49.66 -21.24
C GLN A 58 -12.85 -48.42 -21.89
N GLU A 59 -14.17 -48.28 -21.79
CA GLU A 59 -14.90 -47.07 -22.22
C GLU A 59 -14.50 -45.83 -21.41
N ASN A 60 -14.40 -45.95 -20.08
CA ASN A 60 -13.95 -44.85 -19.23
C ASN A 60 -12.50 -44.45 -19.51
N ALA A 61 -11.61 -45.41 -19.80
CA ALA A 61 -10.24 -45.15 -20.23
C ALA A 61 -10.19 -44.47 -21.62
N ALA A 62 -11.04 -44.88 -22.56
CA ALA A 62 -11.18 -44.24 -23.86
C ALA A 62 -11.75 -42.81 -23.73
N HIS A 63 -12.73 -42.61 -22.85
CA HIS A 63 -13.26 -41.29 -22.51
C HIS A 63 -12.17 -40.39 -21.92
N GLN A 64 -11.39 -40.87 -20.95
CA GLN A 64 -10.28 -40.12 -20.36
C GLN A 64 -9.18 -39.80 -21.39
N ALA A 65 -8.85 -40.74 -22.29
CA ALA A 65 -7.93 -40.50 -23.39
C ALA A 65 -8.44 -39.43 -24.37
N ASN A 66 -9.76 -39.38 -24.61
CA ASN A 66 -10.39 -38.32 -25.40
C ASN A 66 -10.41 -36.97 -24.67
N LEU A 67 -10.70 -36.92 -23.36
CA LEU A 67 -10.59 -35.70 -22.53
C LEU A 67 -9.17 -35.10 -22.60
N GLN A 68 -8.12 -35.93 -22.54
CA GLN A 68 -6.73 -35.47 -22.68
C GLN A 68 -6.40 -34.83 -24.05
N GLN A 69 -7.26 -35.01 -25.07
CA GLN A 69 -7.11 -34.35 -26.37
C GLN A 69 -7.84 -33.00 -26.46
N LEU A 70 -8.55 -32.56 -25.42
CA LEU A 70 -9.36 -31.34 -25.40
C LEU A 70 -8.80 -30.27 -24.45
N CYS A 71 -9.08 -29.00 -24.74
CA CYS A 71 -8.73 -27.88 -23.87
C CYS A 71 -9.78 -27.68 -22.75
N ARG A 72 -9.37 -27.74 -21.47
CA ARG A 72 -10.22 -27.47 -20.29
C ARG A 72 -11.04 -26.18 -20.35
N ILE A 73 -10.46 -25.14 -20.97
CA ILE A 73 -10.96 -23.76 -20.96
C ILE A 73 -11.91 -23.49 -22.14
N CYS A 74 -11.64 -24.03 -23.34
CA CYS A 74 -12.40 -23.71 -24.55
C CYS A 74 -12.97 -24.92 -25.32
N GLY A 75 -12.74 -26.16 -24.86
CA GLY A 75 -13.25 -27.38 -25.48
C GLY A 75 -12.62 -27.78 -26.82
N VAL A 76 -11.79 -26.93 -27.43
CA VAL A 76 -11.15 -27.20 -28.73
C VAL A 76 -10.12 -28.33 -28.60
N SER A 77 -10.08 -29.22 -29.60
CA SER A 77 -9.12 -30.32 -29.64
C SER A 77 -7.69 -29.87 -29.97
N PHE A 78 -6.68 -30.50 -29.39
CA PHE A 78 -5.26 -30.25 -29.75
C PHE A 78 -4.89 -30.79 -31.15
N LYS A 79 -5.76 -31.56 -31.81
CA LYS A 79 -5.54 -32.13 -33.16
C LYS A 79 -5.67 -31.09 -34.28
N THR A 80 -6.39 -29.99 -34.06
CA THR A 80 -6.63 -28.91 -35.05
C THR A 80 -5.66 -27.73 -34.93
N ASP A 81 -4.81 -27.69 -33.91
CA ASP A 81 -3.86 -26.60 -33.66
C ASP A 81 -2.51 -26.84 -34.36
N ARG A 82 -2.09 -25.90 -35.23
CA ARG A 82 -0.84 -26.00 -36.02
C ARG A 82 0.42 -26.17 -35.17
N TYR A 83 0.40 -25.80 -33.89
CA TYR A 83 1.58 -25.81 -33.02
C TYR A 83 1.64 -26.95 -32.01
N LYS A 84 0.55 -27.71 -31.82
CA LYS A 84 0.45 -28.85 -30.86
C LYS A 84 0.90 -28.55 -29.41
N ARG A 85 0.94 -27.28 -28.99
CA ARG A 85 1.37 -26.86 -27.65
C ARG A 85 0.18 -26.85 -26.67
N SER A 86 0.34 -27.51 -25.53
CA SER A 86 -0.64 -27.52 -24.45
C SER A 86 0.03 -27.41 -23.08
N HIS A 87 -0.60 -26.68 -22.16
CA HIS A 87 -0.08 -26.31 -20.85
C HIS A 87 -0.89 -27.01 -19.74
N PRO A 88 -0.29 -27.37 -18.59
CA PRO A 88 -1.00 -28.07 -17.52
C PRO A 88 -1.92 -27.11 -16.74
N VAL A 89 -3.12 -27.57 -16.38
CA VAL A 89 -4.09 -26.77 -15.59
C VAL A 89 -3.62 -26.56 -14.15
N HIS A 90 -2.84 -27.50 -13.60
CA HIS A 90 -2.32 -27.45 -12.23
C HIS A 90 -0.79 -27.34 -12.22
N GLY A 91 -0.25 -26.74 -11.15
CA GLY A 91 1.18 -26.58 -10.92
C GLY A 91 1.67 -25.11 -10.99
N PRO A 92 2.99 -24.89 -10.87
CA PRO A 92 3.59 -23.56 -10.99
C PRO A 92 3.47 -23.05 -12.43
N VAL A 93 3.41 -21.73 -12.58
CA VAL A 93 3.44 -21.07 -13.90
C VAL A 93 4.79 -21.26 -14.59
N ASP A 94 4.79 -21.23 -15.93
CA ASP A 94 6.01 -21.35 -16.73
C ASP A 94 6.99 -20.17 -16.52
N SER A 95 8.24 -20.32 -16.95
CA SER A 95 9.28 -19.32 -16.71
C SER A 95 9.05 -17.98 -17.42
N GLU A 96 8.37 -17.96 -18.57
CA GLU A 96 8.10 -16.74 -19.34
C GLU A 96 7.00 -15.92 -18.64
N THR A 97 5.88 -16.58 -18.30
CA THR A 97 4.77 -15.96 -17.57
C THR A 97 5.15 -15.59 -16.14
N GLN A 98 5.95 -16.40 -15.44
CA GLN A 98 6.49 -16.03 -14.13
C GLN A 98 7.40 -14.78 -14.22
N GLY A 99 8.16 -14.63 -15.30
CA GLY A 99 8.95 -13.42 -15.57
C GLY A 99 8.10 -12.16 -15.72
N LEU A 100 6.94 -12.25 -16.39
CA LEU A 100 5.98 -11.16 -16.49
C LEU A 100 5.29 -10.85 -15.15
N LEU A 101 4.86 -11.88 -14.42
CA LEU A 101 4.19 -11.70 -13.12
C LEU A 101 5.11 -11.00 -12.11
N ARG A 102 6.40 -11.36 -12.06
CA ARG A 102 7.40 -10.69 -11.21
C ARG A 102 7.51 -9.17 -11.42
N LYS A 103 7.14 -8.65 -12.61
CA LYS A 103 7.13 -7.20 -12.91
C LYS A 103 5.85 -6.47 -12.46
N LYS A 104 4.76 -7.18 -12.13
CA LYS A 104 3.45 -6.56 -11.81
C LYS A 104 2.79 -7.06 -10.51
N GLU A 105 2.84 -8.35 -10.18
CA GLU A 105 2.12 -8.92 -9.03
C GLU A 105 2.99 -9.87 -8.21
N LYS A 106 2.99 -9.68 -6.88
CA LYS A 106 3.79 -10.47 -5.93
C LYS A 106 3.02 -11.66 -5.30
N ARG A 107 1.93 -12.13 -5.93
CA ARG A 107 1.01 -13.13 -5.32
C ARG A 107 0.54 -14.29 -6.19
N ALA A 108 0.42 -14.16 -7.51
CA ALA A 108 0.02 -15.27 -8.36
C ALA A 108 1.24 -16.14 -8.69
N THR A 109 1.23 -17.41 -8.27
CA THR A 109 2.35 -18.35 -8.48
C THR A 109 1.94 -19.69 -9.09
N SER A 110 0.64 -19.96 -9.25
CA SER A 110 0.11 -21.20 -9.82
C SER A 110 -0.82 -20.96 -11.01
N TRP A 111 -0.98 -21.97 -11.87
CA TRP A 111 -1.93 -21.94 -12.98
C TRP A 111 -3.39 -21.74 -12.56
N PRO A 112 -3.92 -22.43 -11.52
CA PRO A 112 -5.29 -22.23 -11.04
C PRO A 112 -5.61 -20.77 -10.70
N ASP A 113 -4.68 -20.04 -10.07
CA ASP A 113 -4.89 -18.63 -9.69
C ASP A 113 -5.10 -17.73 -10.92
N LEU A 114 -4.37 -18.00 -12.01
CA LEU A 114 -4.46 -17.25 -13.25
C LEU A 114 -5.71 -17.63 -14.05
N ILE A 115 -6.07 -18.92 -14.07
CA ILE A 115 -7.26 -19.40 -14.79
C ILE A 115 -8.53 -18.85 -14.13
N ALA A 116 -8.64 -18.90 -12.80
CA ALA A 116 -9.73 -18.29 -12.06
C ALA A 116 -9.79 -16.76 -12.26
N LYS A 117 -8.64 -16.07 -12.27
CA LYS A 117 -8.58 -14.61 -12.45
C LYS A 117 -8.86 -14.12 -13.87
N VAL A 118 -8.51 -14.89 -14.91
CA VAL A 118 -8.68 -14.50 -16.32
C VAL A 118 -9.99 -15.00 -16.91
N PHE A 119 -10.43 -16.22 -16.57
CA PHE A 119 -11.61 -16.88 -17.17
C PHE A 119 -12.78 -17.09 -16.20
N LYS A 120 -12.62 -16.79 -14.90
CA LYS A 120 -13.60 -17.10 -13.83
C LYS A 120 -13.94 -18.60 -13.68
N ILE A 121 -13.10 -19.48 -14.22
CA ILE A 121 -13.21 -20.93 -14.03
C ILE A 121 -12.39 -21.29 -12.80
N ASP A 122 -13.02 -21.80 -11.74
CA ASP A 122 -12.27 -22.53 -10.72
C ASP A 122 -11.93 -23.93 -11.26
N VAL A 123 -10.68 -24.32 -11.06
CA VAL A 123 -10.12 -25.62 -11.43
C VAL A 123 -9.53 -26.35 -10.21
N ARG A 124 -9.59 -25.75 -9.02
CA ARG A 124 -8.99 -26.32 -7.79
C ARG A 124 -9.69 -27.61 -7.33
N GLY A 125 -10.91 -27.86 -7.78
CA GLY A 125 -11.68 -29.09 -7.59
C GLY A 125 -11.83 -29.96 -8.84
N ASP A 126 -11.03 -29.74 -9.89
CA ASP A 126 -11.08 -30.58 -11.10
C ASP A 126 -10.71 -32.04 -10.78
N ILE A 127 -11.47 -32.98 -11.33
CA ILE A 127 -11.25 -34.43 -11.22
C ILE A 127 -10.82 -34.98 -12.59
N ASP A 128 -9.67 -35.65 -12.65
CA ASP A 128 -9.00 -36.17 -13.85
C ASP A 128 -9.81 -37.17 -14.71
N THR A 129 -10.94 -37.69 -14.20
CA THR A 129 -11.86 -38.59 -14.90
C THR A 129 -13.03 -37.87 -15.58
N ILE A 130 -13.19 -36.57 -15.31
CA ILE A 130 -14.28 -35.71 -15.83
C ILE A 130 -13.71 -34.50 -16.59
N HIS A 131 -12.57 -33.96 -16.14
CA HIS A 131 -12.01 -32.70 -16.62
C HIS A 131 -10.70 -32.90 -17.37
N PRO A 132 -10.47 -32.21 -18.52
CA PRO A 132 -9.17 -32.20 -19.17
C PRO A 132 -8.09 -31.57 -18.30
N THR A 133 -6.97 -32.25 -18.10
CA THR A 133 -5.84 -31.78 -17.25
C THR A 133 -4.96 -30.72 -17.92
N ARG A 134 -5.28 -30.31 -19.17
CA ARG A 134 -4.49 -29.40 -20.01
C ARG A 134 -5.35 -28.36 -20.73
N PHE A 135 -4.73 -27.23 -21.08
CA PHE A 135 -5.33 -26.18 -21.91
C PHE A 135 -4.43 -25.78 -23.10
N CYS A 136 -5.01 -25.17 -24.13
CA CYS A 136 -4.32 -24.89 -25.39
C CYS A 136 -3.49 -23.59 -25.37
N HIS A 137 -2.54 -23.50 -26.29
CA HIS A 137 -1.68 -22.34 -26.47
C HIS A 137 -2.45 -21.04 -26.76
N ASN A 138 -3.62 -21.11 -27.40
CA ASN A 138 -4.46 -19.93 -27.59
C ASN A 138 -5.01 -19.39 -26.26
N CYS A 139 -5.50 -20.25 -25.36
CA CYS A 139 -5.89 -19.83 -24.01
C CYS A 139 -4.69 -19.32 -23.17
N TRP A 140 -3.51 -19.95 -23.30
CA TRP A 140 -2.26 -19.42 -22.73
C TRP A 140 -1.94 -18.01 -23.26
N SER A 141 -2.09 -17.77 -24.57
CA SER A 141 -1.86 -16.46 -25.18
C SER A 141 -2.84 -15.40 -24.69
N ILE A 142 -4.08 -15.77 -24.32
CA ILE A 142 -5.07 -14.84 -23.74
C ILE A 142 -4.66 -14.43 -22.32
N ILE A 143 -4.18 -15.37 -21.49
CA ILE A 143 -3.58 -15.06 -20.18
C ILE A 143 -2.38 -14.12 -20.38
N HIS A 144 -1.43 -14.52 -21.22
CA HIS A 144 -0.19 -13.77 -21.46
C HIS A 144 -0.45 -12.35 -22.00
N ARG A 145 -1.41 -12.18 -22.92
CA ARG A 145 -1.82 -10.87 -23.46
C ARG A 145 -2.54 -10.02 -22.41
N LYS A 146 -3.42 -10.59 -21.58
CA LYS A 146 -4.10 -9.88 -20.46
C LYS A 146 -3.12 -9.25 -19.46
N PHE A 147 -1.90 -9.78 -19.32
CA PHE A 147 -0.86 -9.20 -18.46
C PHE A 147 0.17 -8.33 -19.20
N SER A 148 0.18 -8.34 -20.54
CA SER A 148 0.97 -7.42 -21.38
C SER A 148 0.24 -6.09 -21.63
N ASN A 149 0.98 -5.00 -21.89
CA ASN A 149 0.41 -3.65 -22.08
C ASN A 149 -0.11 -3.37 -23.52
N THR A 150 -0.63 -4.38 -24.22
CA THR A 150 -1.11 -4.23 -25.61
C THR A 150 -2.64 -4.14 -25.65
N PRO A 151 -3.24 -2.99 -26.03
CA PRO A 151 -4.68 -2.89 -26.21
C PRO A 151 -5.12 -3.60 -27.50
N CYS A 152 -6.10 -4.50 -27.40
CA CYS A 152 -6.77 -5.12 -28.54
C CYS A 152 -8.08 -5.76 -28.05
N GLU A 153 -9.12 -5.73 -28.88
CA GLU A 153 -10.36 -6.46 -28.60
C GLU A 153 -10.13 -7.97 -28.68
N VAL A 154 -10.56 -8.70 -27.66
CA VAL A 154 -10.36 -10.16 -27.58
C VAL A 154 -11.60 -10.86 -28.09
N TYR A 155 -11.61 -11.20 -29.38
CA TYR A 155 -12.64 -12.09 -29.94
C TYR A 155 -12.57 -13.47 -29.25
N PHE A 156 -13.53 -13.74 -28.37
CA PHE A 156 -13.73 -15.04 -27.73
C PHE A 156 -14.57 -15.93 -28.66
N PRO A 157 -14.10 -17.13 -29.06
CA PRO A 157 -14.90 -18.02 -29.90
C PRO A 157 -16.17 -18.59 -29.25
N ARG A 158 -16.36 -18.42 -27.93
CA ARG A 158 -17.56 -18.75 -27.15
C ARG A 158 -17.63 -17.89 -25.89
N ASN A 159 -18.82 -17.41 -25.54
CA ASN A 159 -19.06 -16.60 -24.34
C ASN A 159 -19.62 -17.40 -23.14
N SER A 160 -19.74 -18.73 -23.26
CA SER A 160 -20.17 -19.63 -22.17
C SER A 160 -19.02 -20.51 -21.67
N THR A 161 -19.06 -20.85 -20.38
CA THR A 161 -18.18 -21.87 -19.79
C THR A 161 -18.44 -23.23 -20.40
N MET A 162 -17.38 -24.04 -20.56
CA MET A 162 -17.53 -25.43 -20.99
C MET A 162 -17.86 -26.31 -19.80
N ASP A 163 -19.09 -26.82 -19.77
CA ASP A 163 -19.56 -27.79 -18.77
C ASP A 163 -19.02 -29.18 -19.11
N TRP A 164 -18.35 -29.81 -18.15
CA TRP A 164 -17.84 -31.17 -18.25
C TRP A 164 -18.71 -32.10 -17.42
N LYS A 165 -18.98 -33.31 -17.93
CA LYS A 165 -19.83 -34.33 -17.30
C LYS A 165 -19.13 -35.68 -17.36
N SER A 166 -19.41 -36.54 -16.39
CA SER A 166 -18.94 -37.92 -16.37
C SER A 166 -19.40 -38.71 -17.60
N HIS A 167 -18.72 -39.83 -17.88
CA HIS A 167 -19.08 -40.71 -18.99
C HIS A 167 -20.51 -41.25 -18.82
N SER A 168 -21.22 -41.34 -19.94
CA SER A 168 -22.60 -41.83 -20.06
C SER A 168 -22.82 -42.27 -21.51
N PRO A 169 -23.79 -43.14 -21.82
CA PRO A 169 -23.97 -43.69 -23.17
C PRO A 169 -24.24 -42.63 -24.25
N ASN A 170 -24.68 -41.43 -23.87
CA ASN A 170 -24.88 -40.28 -24.77
C ASN A 170 -23.73 -39.24 -24.71
N CYS A 171 -22.52 -39.65 -24.32
CA CYS A 171 -21.39 -38.75 -24.15
C CYS A 171 -20.92 -38.11 -25.47
N THR A 172 -21.07 -36.79 -25.60
CA THR A 172 -20.67 -36.02 -26.80
C THR A 172 -19.16 -36.06 -27.10
N VAL A 173 -18.32 -36.21 -26.07
CA VAL A 173 -16.85 -36.37 -26.19
C VAL A 173 -16.49 -37.69 -26.88
N CYS A 174 -17.25 -38.76 -26.63
CA CYS A 174 -17.05 -40.06 -27.28
C CYS A 174 -17.75 -40.11 -28.64
N TYR A 175 -19.01 -39.67 -28.72
CA TYR A 175 -19.82 -39.69 -29.95
C TYR A 175 -19.16 -38.97 -31.14
N THR A 176 -18.42 -37.89 -30.89
CA THR A 176 -17.68 -37.15 -31.93
C THR A 176 -16.46 -37.90 -32.48
N ALA A 177 -15.92 -38.90 -31.78
CA ALA A 177 -14.80 -39.72 -32.25
C ALA A 177 -15.22 -40.79 -33.28
N HIS A 178 -16.47 -41.28 -33.23
CA HIS A 178 -16.92 -42.42 -34.04
C HIS A 178 -17.28 -42.07 -35.49
N ARG A 179 -17.55 -40.79 -35.83
CA ARG A 179 -17.83 -40.39 -37.22
C ARG A 179 -16.54 -40.13 -38.01
N GLY A 180 -15.86 -41.21 -38.38
CA GLY A 180 -14.83 -41.17 -39.42
C GLY A 180 -15.38 -40.67 -40.76
N VAL A 181 -14.61 -39.82 -41.46
CA VAL A 181 -15.03 -39.18 -42.72
C VAL A 181 -15.19 -40.23 -43.83
N LYS A 182 -16.45 -40.51 -44.23
CA LYS A 182 -16.72 -41.28 -45.46
C LYS A 182 -16.34 -40.45 -46.69
N ARG A 183 -15.53 -41.03 -47.56
CA ARG A 183 -15.10 -40.42 -48.84
C ARG A 183 -16.25 -40.40 -49.85
N LYS A 184 -16.21 -39.43 -50.77
CA LYS A 184 -16.84 -39.51 -52.10
C LYS A 184 -15.71 -39.56 -53.14
N ASN A 185 -15.76 -40.52 -54.06
CA ASN A 185 -14.73 -40.76 -55.07
C ASN A 185 -14.75 -39.64 -56.14
N GLN A 186 -13.59 -39.06 -56.52
CA GLN A 186 -12.77 -39.35 -57.73
C GLN A 186 -13.52 -39.09 -59.06
N PRO A 187 -12.89 -38.44 -60.06
CA PRO A 187 -11.68 -38.96 -60.73
C PRO A 187 -10.45 -38.02 -60.74
N SER A 188 -9.37 -38.51 -61.36
CA SER A 188 -8.00 -37.96 -61.31
C SER A 188 -7.45 -37.55 -62.69
N ASN A 189 -6.58 -36.52 -62.75
CA ASN A 189 -5.18 -36.64 -63.23
C ASN A 189 -4.42 -35.30 -63.40
N LEU A 190 -3.11 -35.43 -63.70
CA LEU A 190 -2.20 -34.50 -64.42
C LEU A 190 -1.62 -33.25 -63.71
N GLN A 191 -0.41 -33.47 -63.16
CA GLN A 191 0.86 -32.80 -63.51
C GLN A 191 1.26 -31.38 -62.99
N LEU A 192 2.60 -31.23 -62.91
CA LEU A 192 3.46 -30.05 -62.66
C LEU A 192 3.23 -29.26 -61.35
N GLY A 193 4.25 -28.81 -60.59
CA GLY A 193 5.67 -29.21 -60.58
C GLY A 193 6.68 -28.04 -60.57
N LYS A 194 7.39 -27.85 -59.45
CA LYS A 194 8.80 -27.36 -59.38
C LYS A 194 9.35 -27.45 -57.95
N ARG A 195 10.67 -27.63 -57.84
CA ARG A 195 11.47 -27.64 -56.58
C ARG A 195 11.89 -26.20 -56.21
N LEU A 196 12.25 -25.98 -54.94
CA LEU A 196 13.63 -25.75 -54.43
C LEU A 196 13.56 -25.65 -52.88
N LYS A 197 14.17 -26.56 -52.08
CA LYS A 197 15.60 -26.68 -51.69
C LYS A 197 16.02 -25.52 -50.75
N ILE A 198 16.46 -25.76 -49.50
CA ILE A 198 17.88 -25.97 -49.12
C ILE A 198 18.03 -26.31 -47.59
N ILE A 199 19.03 -27.14 -47.23
CA ILE A 199 19.64 -27.40 -45.87
C ILE A 199 18.70 -27.88 -44.73
N ALA A 200 18.75 -29.13 -44.24
CA ALA A 200 19.82 -29.88 -43.53
C ALA A 200 20.04 -29.41 -42.06
N GLU A 201 19.36 -30.03 -41.10
CA GLU A 201 19.82 -31.19 -40.30
C GLU A 201 20.80 -30.90 -39.14
N ARG A 202 20.38 -31.22 -37.90
CA ARG A 202 21.20 -31.95 -36.92
C ARG A 202 20.32 -32.53 -35.79
N ALA A 203 20.38 -33.85 -35.62
CA ALA A 203 19.51 -34.58 -34.69
C ALA A 203 19.90 -34.40 -33.22
N ARG A 204 18.91 -34.39 -32.32
CA ARG A 204 19.13 -34.64 -30.88
C ARG A 204 18.73 -36.08 -30.56
N LYS A 205 19.72 -36.89 -30.17
CA LYS A 205 19.54 -38.31 -29.83
C LYS A 205 18.58 -38.45 -28.64
N THR A 206 17.52 -39.23 -28.79
CA THR A 206 16.75 -39.78 -27.68
C THR A 206 17.67 -40.66 -26.82
N LYS A 207 17.93 -40.25 -25.57
CA LYS A 207 18.56 -41.12 -24.57
C LYS A 207 17.49 -41.71 -23.66
N SER A 208 17.64 -42.99 -23.36
CA SER A 208 16.68 -43.81 -22.63
C SER A 208 16.39 -43.30 -21.22
N VAL A 209 15.13 -43.38 -20.82
CA VAL A 209 14.72 -43.26 -19.42
C VAL A 209 15.22 -44.50 -18.68
N LYS A 210 16.39 -44.40 -18.03
CA LYS A 210 16.80 -45.41 -17.06
C LYS A 210 15.83 -45.38 -15.87
N LYS A 211 15.22 -46.52 -15.53
CA LYS A 211 14.57 -46.73 -14.22
C LYS A 211 15.63 -46.48 -13.14
N GLN A 212 15.60 -45.32 -12.48
CA GLN A 212 16.58 -45.01 -11.45
C GLN A 212 16.10 -45.54 -10.10
N VAL A 213 16.89 -46.45 -9.53
CA VAL A 213 16.58 -47.25 -8.34
C VAL A 213 16.33 -46.38 -7.11
N GLN A 214 15.37 -46.81 -6.27
CA GLN A 214 14.85 -46.09 -5.10
C GLN A 214 15.82 -46.08 -3.90
N VAL A 215 16.98 -45.42 -4.02
CA VAL A 215 18.02 -45.39 -2.97
C VAL A 215 18.46 -43.96 -2.60
N ASN A 216 18.74 -43.77 -1.31
CA ASN A 216 19.44 -42.64 -0.66
C ASN A 216 18.76 -41.25 -0.46
N ASN A 217 17.54 -40.98 -0.93
CA ASN A 217 16.88 -39.68 -0.63
C ASN A 217 16.70 -39.38 0.88
N LYS A 218 16.39 -40.37 1.73
CA LYS A 218 16.21 -40.16 3.19
C LYS A 218 17.47 -39.63 3.88
N ASN A 219 18.66 -40.05 3.43
CA ASN A 219 19.93 -39.62 4.02
C ASN A 219 20.28 -38.17 3.62
N LEU A 220 19.85 -37.73 2.43
CA LEU A 220 19.98 -36.34 1.99
C LEU A 220 19.06 -35.42 2.80
N MET A 221 17.79 -35.80 3.02
CA MET A 221 16.84 -35.06 3.88
C MET A 221 17.39 -34.82 5.28
N LYS A 222 17.93 -35.85 5.93
CA LYS A 222 18.51 -35.76 7.29
C LYS A 222 19.72 -34.82 7.34
N LYS A 223 20.54 -34.77 6.29
CA LYS A 223 21.66 -33.81 6.16
C LYS A 223 21.16 -32.36 5.95
N ILE A 224 20.10 -32.14 5.16
CA ILE A 224 19.52 -30.81 4.91
C ILE A 224 18.84 -30.25 6.18
N ALA A 225 18.10 -31.08 6.91
CA ALA A 225 17.40 -30.66 8.12
C ALA A 225 18.37 -30.36 9.29
N ASN A 226 19.38 -31.23 9.48
CA ASN A 226 20.38 -31.21 10.55
C ASN A 226 19.88 -30.70 11.91
N CYS A 227 18.88 -31.40 12.46
CA CYS A 227 18.19 -31.05 13.71
C CYS A 227 18.55 -32.00 14.87
N LYS A 228 19.68 -32.72 14.78
CA LYS A 228 20.28 -33.54 15.87
C LYS A 228 20.59 -32.76 17.16
N LYS A 229 20.60 -31.43 17.08
CA LYS A 229 20.74 -30.49 18.21
C LYS A 229 19.59 -29.48 18.25
N ILE A 230 18.38 -29.83 17.78
CA ILE A 230 17.22 -28.91 17.65
C ILE A 230 15.88 -29.56 18.05
N HIS A 231 15.70 -30.87 17.81
CA HIS A 231 14.46 -31.58 18.15
C HIS A 231 14.77 -32.83 18.99
N LEU A 232 13.92 -33.13 19.97
CA LEU A 232 14.05 -34.28 20.87
C LEU A 232 13.91 -35.59 20.10
N SER A 233 14.83 -36.53 20.31
CA SER A 233 14.73 -37.87 19.74
C SER A 233 13.61 -38.66 20.42
N THR A 234 12.96 -39.55 19.67
CA THR A 234 11.91 -40.46 20.19
C THR A 234 12.43 -41.41 21.27
N LYS A 235 13.75 -41.62 21.37
CA LYS A 235 14.42 -42.36 22.45
C LYS A 235 14.37 -41.69 23.84
N LEU A 236 13.80 -40.49 23.95
CA LEU A 236 13.61 -39.78 25.23
C LEU A 236 12.19 -39.91 25.78
N LEU A 237 11.28 -40.61 25.09
CA LEU A 237 9.95 -40.91 25.63
C LEU A 237 10.09 -41.80 26.88
N ALA A 238 9.31 -41.49 27.91
CA ALA A 238 9.30 -42.23 29.17
C ALA A 238 8.68 -43.64 29.07
N VAL A 239 7.81 -43.83 28.08
CA VAL A 239 7.01 -45.05 27.88
C VAL A 239 7.28 -45.62 26.48
N ASP A 240 7.46 -46.94 26.39
CA ASP A 240 7.63 -47.66 25.13
C ASP A 240 6.28 -47.76 24.37
N TYR A 241 5.95 -46.71 23.61
CA TYR A 241 4.78 -46.69 22.75
C TYR A 241 4.93 -47.60 21.51
N PRO A 242 3.84 -48.16 20.97
CA PRO A 242 3.87 -48.93 19.72
C PRO A 242 4.52 -48.19 18.56
N ALA A 243 5.28 -48.91 17.73
CA ALA A 243 6.11 -48.32 16.68
C ALA A 243 5.33 -47.42 15.70
N ASP A 244 4.05 -47.71 15.43
CA ASP A 244 3.20 -46.89 14.55
C ASP A 244 2.67 -45.61 15.22
N PHE A 245 2.50 -45.62 16.55
CA PHE A 245 2.26 -44.39 17.30
C PHE A 245 3.52 -43.51 17.32
N VAL A 246 4.70 -44.09 17.55
CA VAL A 246 5.97 -43.36 17.49
C VAL A 246 6.21 -42.74 16.10
N LYS A 247 5.80 -43.43 15.02
CA LYS A 247 5.84 -42.87 13.65
C LYS A 247 4.93 -41.65 13.50
N SER A 248 3.70 -41.67 14.02
CA SER A 248 2.71 -40.57 13.83
C SER A 248 3.06 -39.29 14.58
N ILE A 249 3.67 -39.38 15.76
CA ILE A 249 4.20 -38.23 16.53
C ILE A 249 5.57 -37.74 16.03
N SER A 250 6.16 -38.40 15.03
CA SER A 250 7.49 -38.07 14.49
C SER A 250 7.43 -37.30 13.17
N CYS A 251 8.39 -36.38 13.00
CA CYS A 251 8.56 -35.61 11.77
C CYS A 251 9.09 -36.49 10.62
N GLN A 252 8.36 -36.58 9.51
CA GLN A 252 8.71 -37.44 8.37
C GLN A 252 10.00 -37.04 7.62
N VAL A 253 10.62 -35.91 7.96
CA VAL A 253 11.94 -35.48 7.46
C VAL A 253 13.10 -35.85 8.40
N CYS A 254 12.86 -35.96 9.71
CA CYS A 254 13.94 -36.11 10.68
C CYS A 254 13.76 -37.17 11.77
N GLU A 255 12.63 -37.86 11.84
CA GLU A 255 12.37 -38.99 12.77
C GLU A 255 12.50 -38.61 14.27
N HIS A 256 12.39 -37.32 14.57
CA HIS A 256 12.37 -36.76 15.92
C HIS A 256 10.92 -36.40 16.30
N ILE A 257 10.65 -36.23 17.60
CA ILE A 257 9.35 -35.77 18.10
C ILE A 257 9.03 -34.42 17.45
N LEU A 258 7.80 -34.26 16.96
CA LEU A 258 7.36 -33.05 16.26
C LEU A 258 7.45 -31.81 17.16
N ALA A 259 8.25 -30.83 16.73
CA ALA A 259 8.38 -29.52 17.38
C ALA A 259 7.87 -28.43 16.43
N ASP A 260 6.89 -27.64 16.89
CA ASP A 260 6.06 -26.77 16.03
C ASP A 260 5.51 -27.54 14.81
N PRO A 261 4.63 -28.54 15.04
CA PRO A 261 4.10 -29.39 13.98
C PRO A 261 3.26 -28.57 12.99
N VAL A 262 3.47 -28.83 11.71
CA VAL A 262 2.62 -28.36 10.62
C VAL A 262 2.20 -29.52 9.75
N GLU A 263 0.95 -29.46 9.32
CA GLU A 263 0.33 -30.34 8.35
C GLU A 263 0.40 -29.73 6.95
N THR A 264 0.56 -30.58 5.95
CA THR A 264 0.56 -30.21 4.53
C THR A 264 -0.80 -30.51 3.89
N THR A 265 -1.07 -29.96 2.71
CA THR A 265 -2.27 -30.24 1.89
C THR A 265 -2.48 -31.72 1.53
N CYS A 266 -1.50 -32.56 1.78
CA CYS A 266 -1.54 -34.02 1.62
C CYS A 266 -1.42 -34.76 2.97
N SER A 267 -1.83 -34.12 4.06
CA SER A 267 -1.86 -34.61 5.46
C SER A 267 -0.59 -35.28 6.00
N HIS A 268 0.57 -34.91 5.46
CA HIS A 268 1.86 -35.31 6.04
C HIS A 268 2.32 -34.28 7.08
N LEU A 269 2.77 -34.77 8.24
CA LEU A 269 3.22 -33.97 9.39
C LEU A 269 4.74 -33.76 9.41
N PHE A 270 5.16 -32.52 9.67
CA PHE A 270 6.57 -32.13 9.77
C PHE A 270 6.77 -31.07 10.87
N CYS A 271 7.97 -30.95 11.44
CA CYS A 271 8.36 -29.74 12.17
C CYS A 271 8.40 -28.56 11.20
N ARG A 272 7.87 -27.39 11.57
CA ARG A 272 7.84 -26.18 10.72
C ARG A 272 9.22 -25.79 10.18
N THR A 273 10.25 -25.92 11.01
CA THR A 273 11.66 -25.68 10.64
C THR A 273 12.20 -26.68 9.61
N CYS A 274 11.78 -27.95 9.67
CA CYS A 274 12.24 -29.00 8.77
C CYS A 274 11.61 -28.86 7.37
N ILE A 275 10.30 -28.66 7.28
CA ILE A 275 9.62 -28.47 5.99
C ILE A 275 10.08 -27.18 5.29
N LEU A 276 10.23 -26.07 6.01
CA LEU A 276 10.71 -24.81 5.43
C LEU A 276 12.18 -24.87 4.96
N LYS A 277 13.02 -25.74 5.55
CA LYS A 277 14.36 -26.04 4.99
C LYS A 277 14.24 -26.86 3.70
N CYS A 278 13.41 -27.90 3.69
CA CYS A 278 13.24 -28.76 2.51
C CYS A 278 12.66 -28.01 1.31
N LEU A 279 11.61 -27.20 1.51
CA LEU A 279 10.97 -26.41 0.44
C LEU A 279 11.93 -25.38 -0.21
N LYS A 280 12.92 -24.87 0.54
CA LYS A 280 13.96 -23.98 0.00
C LYS A 280 14.99 -24.70 -0.89
N VAL A 281 15.21 -25.99 -0.68
CA VAL A 281 16.26 -26.78 -1.38
C VAL A 281 15.67 -27.64 -2.51
N MET A 282 14.44 -28.11 -2.36
CA MET A 282 13.77 -29.04 -3.30
C MET A 282 12.58 -28.43 -4.05
N GLY A 283 12.25 -27.16 -3.79
CA GLY A 283 11.09 -26.50 -4.38
C GLY A 283 9.76 -26.84 -3.68
N SER A 284 8.64 -26.42 -4.28
CA SER A 284 7.30 -26.46 -3.68
C SER A 284 6.64 -27.85 -3.77
N TYR A 285 7.30 -28.87 -3.20
CA TYR A 285 6.84 -30.27 -3.21
C TYR A 285 6.99 -30.91 -1.82
N CYS A 286 6.02 -31.73 -1.42
CA CYS A 286 6.04 -32.48 -0.17
C CYS A 286 7.22 -33.47 -0.11
N PRO A 287 8.06 -33.46 0.94
CA PRO A 287 9.18 -34.39 1.11
C PRO A 287 8.82 -35.88 1.02
N SER A 288 7.60 -36.26 1.44
CA SER A 288 7.17 -37.65 1.55
C SER A 288 6.55 -38.18 0.26
N CYS A 289 5.53 -37.50 -0.28
CA CYS A 289 4.75 -37.96 -1.44
C CYS A 289 4.99 -37.17 -2.74
N ARG A 290 5.83 -36.11 -2.72
CA ARG A 290 6.09 -35.19 -3.84
C ARG A 290 4.87 -34.41 -4.36
N TYR A 291 3.73 -34.43 -3.67
CA TYR A 291 2.57 -33.61 -4.00
C TYR A 291 2.92 -32.10 -3.92
N PRO A 292 2.42 -31.22 -4.81
CA PRO A 292 2.70 -29.79 -4.75
C PRO A 292 2.27 -29.16 -3.42
N CYS A 293 3.16 -28.40 -2.79
CA CYS A 293 2.92 -27.76 -1.49
C CYS A 293 3.74 -26.47 -1.38
N PHE A 294 3.06 -25.33 -1.23
CA PHE A 294 3.70 -24.03 -1.05
C PHE A 294 3.82 -23.68 0.45
N PRO A 295 4.77 -22.80 0.84
CA PRO A 295 4.92 -22.36 2.24
C PRO A 295 3.69 -21.67 2.85
N THR A 296 2.72 -21.28 2.02
CA THR A 296 1.40 -20.72 2.39
C THR A 296 0.41 -21.77 2.86
N ASP A 297 0.61 -23.03 2.48
CA ASP A 297 -0.41 -24.09 2.59
C ASP A 297 -0.14 -25.01 3.80
N LEU A 298 0.74 -24.56 4.70
CA LEU A 298 1.15 -25.24 5.92
C LEU A 298 0.23 -24.85 7.08
N VAL A 299 -0.67 -25.76 7.43
CA VAL A 299 -1.70 -25.57 8.46
C VAL A 299 -1.20 -26.14 9.80
N SER A 300 -1.75 -25.66 10.93
CA SER A 300 -1.54 -26.33 12.22
C SER A 300 -2.41 -27.59 12.27
N PRO A 301 -1.91 -28.75 12.74
CA PRO A 301 -2.75 -29.91 12.97
C PRO A 301 -3.81 -29.63 14.06
N VAL A 302 -4.81 -30.52 14.13
CA VAL A 302 -5.97 -30.39 15.02
C VAL A 302 -5.54 -30.30 16.50
N LYS A 303 -6.24 -29.47 17.27
CA LYS A 303 -5.93 -29.21 18.70
C LYS A 303 -5.90 -30.47 19.57
N SER A 304 -6.69 -31.49 19.27
CA SER A 304 -6.65 -32.79 19.96
C SER A 304 -5.29 -33.48 19.81
N PHE A 305 -4.74 -33.53 18.60
CA PHE A 305 -3.39 -34.07 18.34
C PHE A 305 -2.30 -33.25 19.05
N LEU A 306 -2.42 -31.91 19.06
CA LEU A 306 -1.51 -31.04 19.82
C LEU A 306 -1.57 -31.32 21.33
N ASN A 307 -2.75 -31.55 21.89
CA ASN A 307 -2.91 -31.88 23.31
C ASN A 307 -2.29 -33.24 23.65
N ILE A 308 -2.54 -34.26 22.83
CA ILE A 308 -1.94 -35.60 22.97
C ILE A 308 -0.41 -35.49 22.93
N LEU A 309 0.15 -34.80 21.93
CA LEU A 309 1.59 -34.58 21.80
C LEU A 309 2.18 -33.86 23.02
N ASN A 310 1.52 -32.81 23.53
CA ASN A 310 1.97 -32.08 24.72
C ASN A 310 1.87 -32.90 26.03
N SER A 311 1.03 -33.94 26.06
CA SER A 311 0.87 -34.85 27.21
C SER A 311 1.85 -36.03 27.23
N LEU A 312 2.70 -36.19 26.20
CA LEU A 312 3.75 -37.21 26.21
C LEU A 312 4.79 -36.92 27.29
N ALA A 313 5.08 -37.89 28.15
CA ALA A 313 6.16 -37.80 29.13
C ALA A 313 7.52 -38.07 28.45
N VAL A 314 8.49 -37.20 28.75
CA VAL A 314 9.84 -37.21 28.20
C VAL A 314 10.86 -37.16 29.35
N ARG A 315 11.81 -38.09 29.37
CA ARG A 315 12.91 -38.10 30.35
C ARG A 315 13.93 -37.02 30.02
N CYS A 316 14.46 -36.34 31.04
CA CYS A 316 15.51 -35.35 30.86
C CYS A 316 16.84 -36.04 30.45
N PRO A 317 17.58 -35.54 29.44
CA PRO A 317 18.87 -36.10 29.02
C PRO A 317 20.06 -35.53 29.82
N VAL A 318 19.81 -34.96 31.01
CA VAL A 318 20.83 -34.35 31.88
C VAL A 318 21.25 -35.37 32.94
N LYS A 319 22.55 -35.56 33.14
CA LYS A 319 23.13 -36.64 33.97
C LYS A 319 22.78 -36.62 35.47
N GLU A 320 22.13 -35.57 35.94
CA GLU A 320 21.76 -35.36 37.34
C GLU A 320 20.24 -35.15 37.49
N CYS A 321 19.44 -35.65 36.53
CA CYS A 321 18.01 -35.38 36.50
C CYS A 321 17.19 -36.47 35.80
N ASP A 322 16.63 -37.39 36.60
CA ASP A 322 15.77 -38.48 36.14
C ASP A 322 14.27 -38.12 36.11
N GLU A 323 13.91 -36.82 36.11
CA GLU A 323 12.50 -36.38 36.05
C GLU A 323 11.84 -36.74 34.71
N GLU A 324 10.65 -37.33 34.78
CA GLU A 324 9.76 -37.52 33.63
C GLU A 324 8.83 -36.32 33.46
N VAL A 325 9.00 -35.55 32.39
CA VAL A 325 8.33 -34.26 32.21
C VAL A 325 7.45 -34.27 30.96
N LEU A 326 6.20 -33.81 31.10
CA LEU A 326 5.28 -33.62 29.98
C LEU A 326 5.90 -32.69 28.93
N LEU A 327 5.87 -33.06 27.65
CA LEU A 327 6.51 -32.33 26.55
C LEU A 327 6.13 -30.83 26.52
N GLY A 328 4.87 -30.50 26.82
CA GLY A 328 4.40 -29.11 26.91
C GLY A 328 5.00 -28.29 28.06
N LYS A 329 5.50 -28.94 29.12
CA LYS A 329 6.20 -28.33 30.27
C LYS A 329 7.72 -28.45 30.21
N TYR A 330 8.26 -29.33 29.36
CA TYR A 330 9.69 -29.63 29.25
C TYR A 330 10.58 -28.39 29.03
N CYS A 331 10.10 -27.37 28.30
CA CYS A 331 10.83 -26.11 28.11
C CYS A 331 11.00 -25.29 29.41
N HIS A 332 10.07 -25.42 30.36
CA HIS A 332 10.16 -24.78 31.67
C HIS A 332 11.12 -25.54 32.60
N HIS A 333 11.05 -26.87 32.60
CA HIS A 333 12.02 -27.73 33.30
C HIS A 333 13.46 -27.49 32.80
N LEU A 334 13.71 -27.38 31.49
CA LEU A 334 15.03 -27.00 30.96
C LEU A 334 15.53 -25.61 31.42
N SER A 335 14.68 -24.78 32.03
CA SER A 335 15.07 -23.46 32.54
C SER A 335 15.61 -23.49 33.98
N SER A 336 15.42 -24.59 34.74
CA SER A 336 16.09 -24.77 36.04
C SER A 336 17.55 -25.22 35.90
N HIS A 337 17.85 -25.98 34.84
CA HIS A 337 19.18 -26.50 34.51
C HIS A 337 20.16 -25.40 34.08
N LYS A 338 20.88 -24.82 35.05
CA LYS A 338 21.78 -23.66 34.87
C LYS A 338 22.90 -23.87 33.82
N GLU A 339 23.40 -25.10 33.69
CA GLU A 339 24.51 -25.51 32.81
C GLU A 339 24.27 -25.25 31.30
N VAL A 340 23.02 -25.39 30.83
CA VAL A 340 22.74 -25.44 29.38
C VAL A 340 22.80 -24.06 28.70
N LYS A 341 22.88 -22.97 29.47
CA LYS A 341 22.80 -21.56 29.02
C LYS A 341 23.79 -21.12 27.93
N ARG A 342 24.84 -21.89 27.61
CA ARG A 342 25.82 -21.59 26.53
C ARG A 342 25.60 -22.38 25.23
N LYS A 343 24.53 -23.17 25.10
CA LYS A 343 24.17 -23.86 23.85
C LYS A 343 22.70 -23.60 23.52
N GLU A 344 22.45 -22.50 22.80
CA GLU A 344 21.11 -22.10 22.38
C GLU A 344 20.43 -23.18 21.52
N ILE A 345 19.47 -23.89 22.12
CA ILE A 345 18.60 -24.85 21.45
C ILE A 345 17.16 -24.48 21.81
N TYR A 346 16.68 -23.39 21.23
CA TYR A 346 15.35 -22.86 21.50
C TYR A 346 14.33 -23.27 20.42
N THR A 347 13.29 -23.97 20.84
CA THR A 347 12.01 -24.04 20.12
C THR A 347 11.39 -22.64 20.09
N HIS A 348 11.63 -21.88 19.02
CA HIS A 348 11.12 -20.52 18.85
C HIS A 348 9.60 -20.52 18.62
N VAL A 349 8.83 -20.64 19.71
CA VAL A 349 7.37 -20.51 19.70
C VAL A 349 7.01 -19.11 19.20
N ASN A 350 6.28 -19.05 18.09
CA ASN A 350 5.81 -17.79 17.54
C ASN A 350 4.73 -17.19 18.45
N LYS A 351 5.07 -16.15 19.22
CA LYS A 351 4.14 -15.40 20.10
C LYS A 351 3.05 -14.64 19.34
N GLY A 352 3.02 -14.71 18.01
CA GLY A 352 2.02 -14.07 17.16
C GLY A 352 2.21 -12.56 17.07
N GLY A 353 1.10 -11.83 17.04
CA GLY A 353 1.06 -10.38 16.87
C GLY A 353 0.75 -9.94 15.44
N ARG A 354 0.25 -8.70 15.29
CA ARG A 354 -0.16 -8.13 14.01
C ARG A 354 1.05 -7.92 13.08
N PRO A 355 1.00 -8.34 11.80
CA PRO A 355 2.06 -8.07 10.84
C PRO A 355 2.43 -6.58 10.77
N ARG A 356 3.74 -6.28 10.81
CA ARG A 356 4.24 -4.89 10.76
C ARG A 356 3.93 -4.27 9.39
N GLN A 357 3.05 -3.27 9.37
CA GLN A 357 2.75 -2.47 8.18
C GLN A 357 3.92 -1.53 7.82
N HIS A 358 3.97 -1.11 6.56
CA HIS A 358 4.95 -0.16 6.04
C HIS A 358 4.72 1.24 6.64
N LEU A 359 5.80 2.01 6.85
CA LEU A 359 5.71 3.29 7.57
C LEU A 359 4.81 4.33 6.86
N LEU A 360 4.81 4.32 5.53
CA LEU A 360 3.99 5.24 4.72
C LEU A 360 2.50 4.85 4.67
N SER A 361 2.13 3.62 5.04
CA SER A 361 0.72 3.17 5.08
C SER A 361 0.11 3.26 6.48
N LEU A 362 0.69 4.06 7.38
CA LEU A 362 0.27 4.23 8.76
C LEU A 362 -0.30 5.64 8.99
N THR A 363 -1.28 5.76 9.88
CA THR A 363 -1.80 7.06 10.32
C THR A 363 -0.75 7.83 11.12
N ARG A 364 -0.85 9.17 11.15
CA ARG A 364 0.10 10.04 11.88
C ARG A 364 0.33 9.61 13.35
N ARG A 365 -0.70 9.11 14.06
CA ARG A 365 -0.57 8.59 15.44
C ARG A 365 0.27 7.31 15.49
N ALA A 366 0.09 6.39 14.54
CA ALA A 366 0.87 5.16 14.46
C ALA A 366 2.32 5.42 13.99
N GLN A 367 2.54 6.39 13.09
CA GLN A 367 3.87 6.88 12.72
C GLN A 367 4.60 7.50 13.92
N LYS A 368 3.95 8.43 14.65
CA LYS A 368 4.48 9.04 15.89
C LYS A 368 4.88 7.98 16.93
N HIS A 369 4.10 6.90 17.07
CA HIS A 369 4.46 5.78 17.94
C HIS A 369 5.65 4.98 17.42
N ARG A 370 5.65 4.61 16.13
CA ARG A 370 6.72 3.81 15.50
C ARG A 370 8.07 4.52 15.40
N LEU A 371 8.08 5.86 15.46
CA LEU A 371 9.27 6.71 15.40
C LEU A 371 9.59 7.39 16.74
N ARG A 372 8.93 7.01 17.85
CA ARG A 372 9.10 7.69 19.16
C ARG A 372 10.56 7.75 19.61
N GLU A 373 11.27 6.64 19.48
CA GLU A 373 12.65 6.44 19.91
C GLU A 373 13.63 7.24 19.04
N LEU A 374 13.54 7.09 17.70
CA LEU A 374 14.34 7.89 16.76
C LEU A 374 14.07 9.41 16.90
N LYS A 375 12.81 9.82 17.14
CA LYS A 375 12.50 11.24 17.43
C LYS A 375 13.19 11.72 18.71
N LEU A 376 13.29 10.87 19.75
CA LEU A 376 14.00 11.24 20.97
C LEU A 376 15.49 11.41 20.69
N GLN A 377 16.11 10.47 19.97
CA GLN A 377 17.52 10.54 19.56
C GLN A 377 17.83 11.82 18.75
N VAL A 378 17.03 12.12 17.72
CA VAL A 378 17.19 13.34 16.90
C VAL A 378 16.98 14.61 17.73
N LYS A 379 16.04 14.60 18.68
CA LYS A 379 15.86 15.72 19.61
C LYS A 379 17.10 15.92 20.50
N THR A 380 17.62 14.86 21.12
CA THR A 380 18.84 14.92 21.95
C THR A 380 20.13 15.19 21.18
N PHE A 381 20.12 15.06 19.84
CA PHE A 381 21.20 15.50 18.96
C PHE A 381 21.08 17.00 18.68
N ALA A 382 19.91 17.47 18.22
CA ALA A 382 19.67 18.87 17.94
C ALA A 382 19.89 19.77 19.17
N GLU A 383 19.52 19.29 20.36
CA GLU A 383 19.74 19.98 21.65
C GLU A 383 21.22 20.07 22.09
N LYS A 384 22.14 19.36 21.43
CA LYS A 384 23.58 19.40 21.73
C LYS A 384 24.37 20.20 20.71
N GLU A 385 24.13 19.93 19.43
CA GLU A 385 24.96 20.47 18.33
C GLU A 385 24.33 21.72 17.67
N GLU A 386 22.99 21.84 17.67
CA GLU A 386 22.23 22.70 16.74
C GLU A 386 21.23 23.62 17.47
N GLY A 387 21.51 23.97 18.73
CA GLY A 387 20.68 24.87 19.56
C GLY A 387 19.23 24.41 19.81
N GLY A 388 18.88 23.18 19.41
CA GLY A 388 17.53 22.64 19.46
C GLY A 388 16.71 22.71 18.16
N ASP A 389 17.24 23.15 17.01
CA ASP A 389 16.44 23.19 15.76
C ASP A 389 16.25 21.79 15.11
N ILE A 390 15.27 21.06 15.64
CA ILE A 390 14.79 19.79 15.11
C ILE A 390 14.28 19.93 13.65
N LYS A 391 13.80 21.11 13.22
CA LYS A 391 13.26 21.33 11.86
C LYS A 391 14.40 21.36 10.85
N ALA A 392 15.43 22.19 11.07
CA ALA A 392 16.63 22.23 10.22
C ALA A 392 17.28 20.83 10.13
N VAL A 393 17.58 20.21 11.27
CA VAL A 393 18.20 18.87 11.34
C VAL A 393 17.37 17.82 10.57
N CYS A 394 16.05 17.77 10.76
CA CYS A 394 15.21 16.80 10.05
C CYS A 394 15.14 17.06 8.54
N LEU A 395 15.18 18.32 8.10
CA LEU A 395 15.18 18.67 6.68
C LEU A 395 16.51 18.29 6.04
N THR A 396 17.64 18.67 6.64
CA THR A 396 18.99 18.33 6.17
C THR A 396 19.21 16.83 6.11
N LEU A 397 18.79 16.06 7.13
CA LEU A 397 18.85 14.59 7.11
C LEU A 397 18.05 13.97 5.96
N PHE A 398 16.87 14.54 5.62
CA PHE A 398 16.08 14.04 4.50
C PHE A 398 16.68 14.44 3.14
N LEU A 399 17.22 15.65 3.03
CA LEU A 399 17.90 16.16 1.83
C LEU A 399 19.16 15.32 1.52
N LEU A 400 20.00 15.04 2.52
CA LEU A 400 21.14 14.14 2.42
C LEU A 400 20.71 12.72 2.03
N ALA A 401 19.59 12.22 2.59
CA ALA A 401 19.06 10.90 2.23
C ALA A 401 18.51 10.81 0.80
N LEU A 402 18.04 11.92 0.21
CA LEU A 402 17.66 12.01 -1.21
C LEU A 402 18.90 12.08 -2.12
N ARG A 403 19.89 12.91 -1.76
CA ARG A 403 21.18 12.99 -2.49
C ARG A 403 21.92 11.66 -2.48
N ALA A 404 21.96 10.95 -1.35
CA ALA A 404 22.54 9.59 -1.23
C ALA A 404 21.76 8.49 -1.99
N ARG A 405 20.59 8.79 -2.55
CA ARG A 405 19.83 7.91 -3.46
C ARG A 405 19.89 8.34 -4.92
N ASN A 406 20.65 9.40 -5.22
CA ASN A 406 20.69 10.09 -6.51
C ASN A 406 19.33 10.68 -6.93
N GLU A 407 18.42 10.94 -5.99
CA GLU A 407 17.11 11.56 -6.22
C GLU A 407 17.21 13.10 -6.30
N HIS A 408 18.24 13.62 -7.00
CA HIS A 408 18.67 15.03 -6.99
C HIS A 408 17.51 16.01 -7.17
N ARG A 409 16.69 15.84 -8.22
CA ARG A 409 15.54 16.72 -8.50
C ARG A 409 14.58 16.87 -7.32
N GLN A 410 14.40 15.83 -6.49
CA GLN A 410 13.57 15.90 -5.28
C GLN A 410 14.28 16.61 -4.12
N ALA A 411 15.61 16.50 -4.02
CA ALA A 411 16.40 17.29 -3.08
C ALA A 411 16.36 18.78 -3.47
N ASP A 412 16.41 19.10 -4.76
CA ASP A 412 16.38 20.48 -5.26
C ASP A 412 14.96 21.08 -5.12
N GLU A 413 13.90 20.30 -5.39
CA GLU A 413 12.51 20.65 -5.05
C GLU A 413 12.32 20.91 -3.55
N LEU A 414 12.96 20.12 -2.68
CA LEU A 414 12.93 20.30 -1.22
C LEU A 414 13.71 21.55 -0.78
N GLU A 415 14.89 21.78 -1.35
CA GLU A 415 15.75 22.92 -1.02
C GLU A 415 15.11 24.24 -1.45
N ALA A 416 14.44 24.28 -2.61
CA ALA A 416 13.59 25.40 -3.01
C ALA A 416 12.47 25.68 -1.98
N ILE A 417 11.80 24.63 -1.45
CA ILE A 417 10.79 24.78 -0.40
C ILE A 417 11.41 25.29 0.91
N MET A 418 12.63 24.87 1.26
CA MET A 418 13.37 25.37 2.44
C MET A 418 13.70 26.85 2.32
N GLN A 419 14.10 27.30 1.13
CA GLN A 419 14.38 28.72 0.80
C GLN A 419 13.11 29.56 0.55
N GLY A 420 11.90 29.01 0.78
CA GLY A 420 10.63 29.71 0.51
C GLY A 420 10.25 29.83 -0.98
N LYS A 421 11.11 29.39 -1.91
CA LYS A 421 10.93 29.35 -3.37
C LYS A 421 10.09 28.16 -3.84
N GLY A 422 9.23 27.62 -2.97
CA GLY A 422 8.34 26.50 -3.27
C GLY A 422 7.13 26.90 -4.12
N SER A 423 6.24 25.95 -4.43
CA SER A 423 5.01 26.22 -5.21
C SER A 423 3.92 27.02 -4.46
N GLY A 424 4.28 27.70 -3.38
CA GLY A 424 3.41 28.59 -2.60
C GLY A 424 4.10 29.95 -2.48
N LEU A 425 3.48 30.98 -3.05
CA LEU A 425 4.05 32.32 -3.15
C LEU A 425 4.25 32.94 -1.76
N HIS A 426 5.25 33.81 -1.60
CA HIS A 426 5.46 34.54 -0.36
C HIS A 426 4.27 35.49 -0.07
N PRO A 427 3.89 35.75 1.20
CA PRO A 427 2.79 36.67 1.52
C PRO A 427 2.95 38.07 0.93
N ALA A 428 4.18 38.60 0.86
CA ALA A 428 4.47 39.89 0.22
C ALA A 428 4.17 39.89 -1.28
N VAL A 429 4.58 38.84 -2.01
CA VAL A 429 4.25 38.67 -3.44
C VAL A 429 2.74 38.55 -3.65
N CYS A 430 2.04 37.85 -2.75
CA CYS A 430 0.57 37.78 -2.78
C CYS A 430 -0.09 39.15 -2.50
N LEU A 431 0.51 39.99 -1.65
CA LEU A 431 0.06 41.34 -1.33
C LEU A 431 0.26 42.28 -2.52
N ALA A 432 1.44 42.29 -3.13
CA ALA A 432 1.75 43.05 -4.34
C ALA A 432 0.80 42.69 -5.50
N ILE A 433 0.58 41.40 -5.76
CA ILE A 433 -0.41 40.94 -6.75
C ILE A 433 -1.81 41.48 -6.41
N ARG A 434 -2.25 41.38 -5.15
CA ARG A 434 -3.58 41.86 -4.71
C ARG A 434 -3.76 43.35 -4.96
N VAL A 435 -2.77 44.17 -4.59
CA VAL A 435 -2.82 45.63 -4.68
C VAL A 435 -2.70 46.08 -6.13
N ASN A 436 -1.67 45.65 -6.86
CA ASN A 436 -1.35 46.14 -8.20
C ASN A 436 -2.35 45.64 -9.27
N THR A 437 -3.18 44.64 -8.97
CA THR A 437 -4.32 44.21 -9.81
C THR A 437 -5.69 44.66 -9.28
N PHE A 438 -5.71 45.58 -8.30
CA PHE A 438 -6.91 46.18 -7.71
C PHE A 438 -7.94 45.16 -7.17
N LEU A 439 -7.48 43.97 -6.74
CA LEU A 439 -8.35 42.92 -6.22
C LEU A 439 -8.78 43.23 -4.79
N SER A 440 -10.07 43.51 -4.58
CA SER A 440 -10.62 43.62 -3.22
C SER A 440 -10.37 42.34 -2.43
N CYS A 441 -10.26 42.47 -1.11
CA CYS A 441 -10.10 41.32 -0.20
C CYS A 441 -11.13 40.21 -0.45
N SER A 442 -12.36 40.57 -0.83
CA SER A 442 -13.43 39.62 -1.17
C SER A 442 -13.20 38.89 -2.50
N GLN A 443 -12.73 39.58 -3.55
CA GLN A 443 -12.36 38.93 -4.83
C GLN A 443 -11.13 38.04 -4.65
N TYR A 444 -10.08 38.55 -4.00
CA TYR A 444 -8.87 37.78 -3.70
C TYR A 444 -9.17 36.51 -2.88
N HIS A 445 -10.03 36.58 -1.86
CA HIS A 445 -10.41 35.43 -1.04
C HIS A 445 -11.24 34.39 -1.79
N LYS A 446 -12.11 34.83 -2.73
CA LYS A 446 -12.78 33.93 -3.68
C LYS A 446 -11.77 33.21 -4.57
N MET A 447 -10.84 33.95 -5.19
CA MET A 447 -9.76 33.40 -6.02
C MET A 447 -8.91 32.37 -5.26
N TYR A 448 -8.38 32.74 -4.09
CA TYR A 448 -7.59 31.87 -3.21
C TYR A 448 -8.33 30.57 -2.87
N ARG A 449 -9.61 30.66 -2.48
CA ARG A 449 -10.43 29.47 -2.17
C ARG A 449 -10.59 28.56 -3.39
N THR A 450 -10.92 29.11 -4.56
CA THR A 450 -11.12 28.35 -5.80
C THR A 450 -9.82 27.66 -6.25
N VAL A 451 -8.71 28.39 -6.32
CA VAL A 451 -7.40 27.83 -6.72
C VAL A 451 -6.94 26.74 -5.76
N LYS A 452 -7.14 26.92 -4.45
CA LYS A 452 -6.77 25.93 -3.43
C LYS A 452 -7.67 24.69 -3.46
N ALA A 453 -8.95 24.84 -3.80
CA ALA A 453 -9.87 23.71 -3.95
C ALA A 453 -9.56 22.87 -5.21
N ILE A 454 -9.27 23.51 -6.35
CA ILE A 454 -9.00 22.83 -7.62
C ILE A 454 -7.62 22.16 -7.62
N SER A 455 -6.57 22.87 -7.18
CA SER A 455 -5.18 22.34 -7.22
C SER A 455 -4.83 21.40 -6.06
N GLY A 456 -5.61 21.41 -4.98
CA GLY A 456 -5.25 20.76 -3.71
C GLY A 456 -4.02 21.34 -3.00
N ARG A 457 -3.44 22.44 -3.52
CA ARG A 457 -2.22 23.08 -3.02
C ARG A 457 -2.49 24.53 -2.60
N GLN A 458 -1.71 25.04 -1.64
CA GLN A 458 -1.76 26.44 -1.23
C GLN A 458 -0.74 27.25 -2.04
N ILE A 459 -1.17 27.73 -3.22
CA ILE A 459 -0.35 28.59 -4.09
C ILE A 459 -0.38 30.03 -3.57
N PHE A 460 -1.59 30.61 -3.46
CA PHE A 460 -1.81 31.92 -2.85
C PHE A 460 -1.96 31.80 -1.32
N GLN A 461 -1.61 32.87 -0.60
CA GLN A 461 -1.67 32.91 0.86
C GLN A 461 -3.00 33.49 1.38
N PRO A 462 -3.50 33.07 2.56
CA PRO A 462 -4.74 33.56 3.14
C PRO A 462 -4.64 35.03 3.59
N LEU A 463 -5.78 35.75 3.58
CA LEU A 463 -5.83 37.18 3.92
C LEU A 463 -5.17 37.58 5.25
N HIS A 464 -5.14 36.71 6.27
CA HIS A 464 -4.47 37.03 7.53
C HIS A 464 -2.94 37.12 7.38
N ALA A 465 -2.34 36.30 6.51
CA ALA A 465 -0.91 36.36 6.23
C ALA A 465 -0.54 37.61 5.42
N LEU A 466 -1.41 38.02 4.49
CA LEU A 466 -1.25 39.29 3.77
C LEU A 466 -1.31 40.46 4.76
N ARG A 467 -2.29 40.51 5.67
CA ARG A 467 -2.37 41.54 6.72
C ARG A 467 -1.16 41.58 7.66
N THR A 468 -0.50 40.44 7.89
CA THR A 468 0.74 40.42 8.69
C THR A 468 1.92 40.99 7.91
N ALA A 469 2.04 40.71 6.60
CA ALA A 469 3.08 41.29 5.75
C ALA A 469 2.85 42.80 5.52
N GLU A 470 1.59 43.19 5.31
CA GLU A 470 1.11 44.57 5.13
C GLU A 470 1.50 45.49 6.29
N LYS A 471 1.67 44.97 7.52
CA LYS A 471 2.18 45.74 8.66
C LYS A 471 3.60 46.26 8.49
N ALA A 472 4.46 45.57 7.75
CA ALA A 472 5.84 45.99 7.57
C ALA A 472 5.98 47.22 6.66
N LEU A 473 5.00 47.44 5.78
CA LEU A 473 4.95 48.52 4.78
C LEU A 473 4.12 49.73 5.26
N LEU A 474 3.72 49.76 6.54
CA LEU A 474 2.86 50.81 7.09
C LEU A 474 3.64 51.67 8.09
N PRO A 475 3.40 52.99 8.11
CA PRO A 475 3.98 53.88 9.12
C PRO A 475 3.71 53.39 10.54
N GLY A 476 4.74 53.47 11.38
CA GLY A 476 4.74 52.93 12.74
C GLY A 476 5.39 51.55 12.90
N TYR A 477 5.94 50.94 11.84
CA TYR A 477 6.68 49.67 11.94
C TYR A 477 8.17 49.83 12.28
N HIS A 478 8.85 50.78 11.65
CA HIS A 478 10.31 50.97 11.80
C HIS A 478 10.65 51.89 12.99
N PRO A 479 11.68 51.57 13.79
CA PRO A 479 12.22 52.49 14.80
C PRO A 479 13.08 53.59 14.15
N PHE A 480 13.00 54.80 14.66
CA PHE A 480 13.80 55.95 14.22
C PHE A 480 14.02 56.95 15.36
N GLU A 481 14.99 57.85 15.22
CA GLU A 481 15.33 58.86 16.23
C GLU A 481 15.71 60.18 15.56
N TRP A 482 15.15 61.30 16.04
CA TRP A 482 15.49 62.64 15.55
C TRP A 482 16.54 63.30 16.46
N LYS A 483 17.61 63.83 15.84
CA LYS A 483 18.71 64.51 16.53
C LYS A 483 18.93 65.90 15.92
N PRO A 484 18.62 67.01 16.64
CA PRO A 484 17.97 67.05 17.95
C PRO A 484 16.50 66.57 17.91
N PRO A 485 15.88 66.26 19.06
CA PRO A 485 14.47 65.88 19.12
C PRO A 485 13.54 66.97 18.56
N LEU A 486 12.52 66.56 17.80
CA LEU A 486 11.57 67.47 17.15
C LEU A 486 10.70 68.22 18.17
N LYS A 487 10.64 69.55 18.04
CA LYS A 487 9.80 70.41 18.88
C LYS A 487 8.31 70.07 18.69
N ASN A 488 7.60 69.91 19.80
CA ASN A 488 6.17 69.58 19.87
C ASN A 488 5.75 68.23 19.22
N VAL A 489 6.69 67.32 18.94
CA VAL A 489 6.39 65.97 18.41
C VAL A 489 6.74 64.90 19.46
N SER A 490 5.92 63.86 19.56
CA SER A 490 6.17 62.72 20.46
C SER A 490 7.28 61.83 19.92
N THR A 491 8.18 61.38 20.80
CA THR A 491 9.27 60.45 20.49
C THR A 491 8.82 59.01 20.23
N ASN A 492 7.54 58.66 20.45
CA ASN A 492 7.02 57.32 20.14
C ASN A 492 7.08 57.06 18.63
N THR A 493 7.71 55.96 18.20
CA THR A 493 7.83 55.57 16.78
C THR A 493 6.62 54.75 16.29
N GLU A 494 5.90 54.05 17.18
CA GLU A 494 4.83 53.08 16.84
C GLU A 494 3.48 53.73 16.42
N VAL A 495 3.53 54.93 15.84
CA VAL A 495 2.33 55.73 15.52
C VAL A 495 1.91 55.56 14.06
N GLY A 496 0.88 54.74 13.86
CA GLY A 496 0.23 54.52 12.56
C GLY A 496 -0.82 55.57 12.20
N ILE A 497 -1.97 55.12 11.67
CA ILE A 497 -3.09 56.00 11.30
C ILE A 497 -3.68 56.63 12.58
N ILE A 498 -3.67 57.96 12.64
CA ILE A 498 -4.26 58.77 13.71
C ILE A 498 -5.46 59.57 13.21
N ASP A 499 -6.24 60.07 14.16
CA ASP A 499 -7.35 60.96 13.84
C ASP A 499 -6.86 62.34 13.41
N GLY A 500 -7.43 62.88 12.33
CA GLY A 500 -7.01 64.15 11.76
C GLY A 500 -7.34 65.34 12.68
N LEU A 501 -8.44 65.26 13.44
CA LEU A 501 -8.89 66.31 14.36
C LEU A 501 -7.90 66.55 15.51
N SER A 502 -6.97 65.62 15.74
CA SER A 502 -5.80 65.80 16.60
C SER A 502 -6.10 66.25 18.05
N GLY A 503 -7.32 65.99 18.54
CA GLY A 503 -7.77 66.39 19.88
C GLY A 503 -8.64 67.65 19.94
N LEU A 504 -9.15 68.15 18.80
CA LEU A 504 -10.19 69.21 18.80
C LEU A 504 -11.36 68.83 19.74
N PRO A 505 -11.85 69.75 20.60
CA PRO A 505 -13.01 69.46 21.43
C PRO A 505 -14.26 69.28 20.56
N HIS A 506 -15.20 68.49 21.06
CA HIS A 506 -16.49 68.23 20.43
C HIS A 506 -17.63 68.64 21.38
N SER A 507 -17.48 69.75 22.10
CA SER A 507 -18.59 70.29 22.89
C SER A 507 -19.65 70.93 22.00
N VAL A 508 -20.88 71.03 22.50
CA VAL A 508 -21.96 71.78 21.84
C VAL A 508 -21.76 73.29 22.00
N ASP A 509 -20.97 73.70 23.01
CA ASP A 509 -20.60 75.10 23.28
C ASP A 509 -19.42 75.60 22.41
N ASP A 510 -18.67 74.67 21.81
CA ASP A 510 -17.54 74.94 20.92
C ASP A 510 -17.98 75.10 19.45
N TYR A 511 -17.05 75.47 18.57
CA TYR A 511 -17.32 75.52 17.14
C TYR A 511 -17.59 74.11 16.57
N PRO A 512 -18.68 73.88 15.80
CA PRO A 512 -19.07 72.55 15.35
C PRO A 512 -18.01 71.90 14.44
N VAL A 513 -17.74 70.62 14.68
CA VAL A 513 -16.68 69.84 14.02
C VAL A 513 -17.28 68.83 13.05
N ASP A 514 -17.70 69.34 11.88
CA ASP A 514 -18.39 68.54 10.85
C ASP A 514 -17.46 67.68 9.98
N THR A 515 -16.14 67.84 10.12
CA THR A 515 -15.15 67.16 9.27
C THR A 515 -14.70 65.81 9.84
N ILE A 516 -14.59 64.80 8.96
CA ILE A 516 -14.00 63.51 9.28
C ILE A 516 -12.64 63.35 8.58
N ALA A 517 -11.57 63.21 9.36
CA ALA A 517 -10.20 63.20 8.85
C ALA A 517 -9.36 62.07 9.45
N LYS A 518 -8.47 61.49 8.64
CA LYS A 518 -7.43 60.53 9.06
C LYS A 518 -6.11 60.91 8.41
N ARG A 519 -5.02 60.74 9.15
CA ARG A 519 -3.66 61.04 8.68
C ARG A 519 -2.65 60.11 9.33
N PHE A 520 -1.43 60.07 8.78
CA PHE A 520 -0.27 59.58 9.51
C PHE A 520 0.40 60.74 10.27
N ARG A 521 1.35 60.43 11.15
CA ARG A 521 2.32 61.43 11.62
C ARG A 521 3.39 61.60 10.53
N TYR A 522 3.76 62.84 10.21
CA TYR A 522 4.54 63.15 8.99
C TYR A 522 5.90 62.43 9.01
N ASP A 523 6.65 62.57 10.10
CA ASP A 523 7.92 61.91 10.34
C ASP A 523 7.84 60.38 10.23
N ALA A 524 6.80 59.76 10.81
CA ALA A 524 6.59 58.31 10.71
C ALA A 524 6.27 57.86 9.27
N ALA A 525 5.59 58.71 8.48
CA ALA A 525 5.32 58.45 7.06
C ALA A 525 6.57 58.64 6.19
N LEU A 526 7.38 59.68 6.43
CA LEU A 526 8.66 59.90 5.76
C LEU A 526 9.61 58.72 5.98
N VAL A 527 9.77 58.27 7.22
CA VAL A 527 10.60 57.09 7.54
C VAL A 527 10.06 55.85 6.85
N SER A 528 8.74 55.61 6.85
CA SER A 528 8.14 54.48 6.15
C SER A 528 8.40 54.51 4.64
N ALA A 529 8.41 55.69 4.01
CA ALA A 529 8.69 55.85 2.58
C ALA A 529 10.19 55.71 2.26
N LEU A 530 11.06 56.20 3.13
CA LEU A 530 12.53 56.04 2.98
C LEU A 530 12.97 54.58 3.16
N MET A 531 12.31 53.82 4.03
CA MET A 531 12.58 52.39 4.21
C MET A 531 12.03 51.53 3.05
N ASP A 532 10.95 51.95 2.37
CA ASP A 532 10.44 51.27 1.17
C ASP A 532 11.41 51.43 -0.02
N LEU A 533 12.15 52.55 -0.06
CA LEU A 533 13.22 52.85 -1.03
C LEU A 533 14.62 52.35 -0.60
N GLU A 534 14.76 51.54 0.45
CA GLU A 534 16.09 51.11 0.98
C GLU A 534 16.94 50.42 -0.10
N GLU A 535 16.35 49.52 -0.89
CA GLU A 535 17.04 48.81 -1.99
C GLU A 535 17.42 49.76 -3.14
N ASP A 536 16.54 50.70 -3.53
CA ASP A 536 16.83 51.69 -4.58
C ASP A 536 17.96 52.65 -4.19
N ILE A 537 18.02 53.03 -2.91
CA ILE A 537 19.11 53.85 -2.35
C ILE A 537 20.44 53.06 -2.37
N LEU A 538 20.42 51.78 -1.99
CA LEU A 538 21.61 50.93 -1.99
C LEU A 538 22.08 50.58 -3.41
N GLU A 539 21.19 50.38 -4.39
CA GLU A 539 21.55 50.21 -5.80
C GLU A 539 22.08 51.52 -6.40
N GLY A 540 21.47 52.67 -6.08
CA GLY A 540 21.96 53.99 -6.47
C GLY A 540 23.35 54.32 -5.93
N MET A 541 23.67 53.91 -4.69
CA MET A 541 25.02 54.06 -4.13
C MET A 541 26.04 53.20 -4.89
N LYS A 542 25.70 51.95 -5.20
CA LYS A 542 26.55 51.05 -6.01
C LYS A 542 26.78 51.56 -7.43
N ALA A 543 25.77 52.17 -8.03
CA ALA A 543 25.86 52.80 -9.35
C ALA A 543 26.77 54.06 -9.38
N GLN A 544 27.17 54.59 -8.22
CA GLN A 544 28.11 55.70 -8.07
C GLN A 544 29.45 55.26 -7.43
N ASP A 545 29.76 53.95 -7.43
CA ASP A 545 30.94 53.34 -6.80
C ASP A 545 31.11 53.68 -5.29
N LEU A 546 30.01 53.98 -4.59
CA LEU A 546 29.98 54.27 -3.15
C LEU A 546 29.79 52.98 -2.33
N ASN A 547 30.53 52.84 -1.23
CA ASN A 547 30.39 51.71 -0.30
C ASN A 547 29.02 51.72 0.41
N ASP A 548 28.33 50.57 0.45
CA ASP A 548 27.08 50.30 1.20
C ASP A 548 27.08 50.82 2.65
N TYR A 549 28.25 50.84 3.29
CA TYR A 549 28.43 51.23 4.69
C TYR A 549 28.61 52.74 4.94
N LEU A 550 28.50 53.60 3.90
CA LEU A 550 28.62 55.05 4.03
C LEU A 550 27.41 55.68 4.72
N ASN A 551 27.54 55.92 6.02
CA ASN A 551 26.55 56.60 6.87
C ASN A 551 26.68 58.14 6.85
N GLY A 552 26.90 58.72 5.66
CA GLY A 552 26.99 60.17 5.47
C GLY A 552 25.64 60.89 5.63
N PRO A 553 25.61 62.23 5.68
CA PRO A 553 24.36 62.98 5.73
C PRO A 553 23.68 62.95 4.36
N PHE A 554 22.51 62.29 4.30
CA PHE A 554 21.65 62.27 3.13
C PHE A 554 20.76 63.52 3.09
N THR A 555 20.71 64.19 1.95
CA THR A 555 19.76 65.27 1.65
C THR A 555 18.63 64.72 0.79
N VAL A 556 17.42 64.71 1.36
CA VAL A 556 16.19 64.22 0.73
C VAL A 556 15.35 65.41 0.28
N VAL A 557 14.99 65.49 -1.00
CA VAL A 557 14.10 66.52 -1.53
C VAL A 557 12.68 65.98 -1.60
N VAL A 558 11.75 66.63 -0.89
CA VAL A 558 10.34 66.23 -0.79
C VAL A 558 9.47 67.25 -1.52
N LYS A 559 8.62 66.78 -2.43
CA LYS A 559 7.57 67.56 -3.10
C LYS A 559 6.26 67.36 -2.34
N GLU A 560 5.78 68.41 -1.69
CA GLU A 560 4.46 68.41 -1.05
C GLU A 560 3.37 68.78 -2.06
N SER A 561 2.14 68.29 -1.85
CA SER A 561 0.99 68.63 -2.69
C SER A 561 -0.32 68.50 -1.90
N CYS A 562 -1.26 69.41 -2.16
CA CYS A 562 -2.58 69.42 -1.54
C CYS A 562 -3.63 69.75 -2.61
N ASP A 563 -4.64 68.91 -2.76
CA ASP A 563 -5.73 69.12 -3.71
C ASP A 563 -7.11 68.88 -3.10
N GLY A 564 -8.12 69.56 -3.67
CA GLY A 564 -9.52 69.46 -3.28
C GLY A 564 -10.34 68.79 -4.37
N MET A 565 -11.14 67.80 -3.99
CA MET A 565 -12.05 67.06 -4.86
C MET A 565 -13.50 67.45 -4.56
N GLY A 566 -14.24 67.85 -5.60
CA GLY A 566 -15.69 67.98 -5.55
C GLY A 566 -16.41 66.65 -5.73
N ASP A 567 -17.74 66.68 -5.63
CA ASP A 567 -18.66 65.60 -5.97
C ASP A 567 -18.36 64.25 -5.25
N VAL A 568 -17.86 64.33 -4.02
CA VAL A 568 -17.55 63.17 -3.17
C VAL A 568 -18.76 62.86 -2.30
N SER A 569 -19.70 62.08 -2.83
CA SER A 569 -21.03 61.91 -2.23
C SER A 569 -21.03 61.44 -0.77
N GLU A 570 -21.90 62.04 0.05
CA GLU A 570 -22.08 61.67 1.45
C GLU A 570 -22.63 60.24 1.57
N LYS A 571 -22.25 59.53 2.65
CA LYS A 571 -22.76 58.19 2.96
C LYS A 571 -23.72 58.24 4.13
N HIS A 572 -24.91 57.67 3.94
CA HIS A 572 -25.86 57.46 5.01
C HIS A 572 -25.23 56.63 6.15
N GLY A 573 -25.36 57.12 7.38
CA GLY A 573 -24.81 56.48 8.58
C GLY A 573 -24.98 57.35 9.82
N SER A 574 -24.36 56.95 10.92
CA SER A 574 -24.25 57.78 12.13
C SER A 574 -22.95 58.59 12.09
N GLY A 575 -23.06 59.92 12.06
CA GLY A 575 -21.94 60.86 12.07
C GLY A 575 -22.44 62.31 12.12
N PRO A 576 -21.52 63.31 12.13
CA PRO A 576 -21.87 64.68 11.79
C PRO A 576 -22.26 64.79 10.30
N PRO A 577 -22.94 65.86 9.87
CA PRO A 577 -23.21 66.12 8.46
C PRO A 577 -21.92 66.50 7.72
N VAL A 578 -21.49 65.68 6.76
CA VAL A 578 -20.19 65.86 6.08
C VAL A 578 -20.40 66.51 4.71
N PRO A 579 -19.66 67.59 4.34
CA PRO A 579 -19.76 68.18 3.01
C PRO A 579 -19.31 67.18 1.93
N GLU A 580 -19.95 67.21 0.75
CA GLU A 580 -19.63 66.33 -0.40
C GLU A 580 -18.33 66.71 -1.14
N LYS A 581 -17.27 67.02 -0.38
CA LYS A 581 -15.96 67.44 -0.84
C LYS A 581 -14.88 66.77 0.00
N ALA A 582 -13.83 66.29 -0.64
CA ALA A 582 -12.64 65.77 0.05
C ALA A 582 -11.44 66.67 -0.19
N VAL A 583 -10.50 66.69 0.76
CA VAL A 583 -9.18 67.29 0.60
C VAL A 583 -8.14 66.19 0.78
N ARG A 584 -7.15 66.13 -0.10
CA ARG A 584 -6.03 65.19 -0.02
C ARG A 584 -4.73 65.96 0.08
N PHE A 585 -4.02 65.76 1.20
CA PHE A 585 -2.62 66.12 1.33
C PHE A 585 -1.75 64.90 0.99
N SER A 586 -0.64 65.09 0.29
CA SER A 586 0.29 64.02 -0.11
C SER A 586 1.69 64.59 -0.32
N PHE A 587 2.71 63.72 -0.30
CA PHE A 587 4.09 64.08 -0.61
C PHE A 587 4.75 63.00 -1.47
N THR A 588 5.76 63.40 -2.24
CA THR A 588 6.59 62.52 -3.08
C THR A 588 8.06 62.78 -2.77
N LEU A 589 8.85 61.71 -2.64
CA LEU A 589 10.31 61.81 -2.52
C LEU A 589 10.89 62.00 -3.93
N MET A 590 11.40 63.20 -4.24
CA MET A 590 11.80 63.59 -5.59
C MET A 590 13.21 63.12 -5.95
N ASN A 591 14.15 63.30 -5.03
CA ASN A 591 15.52 62.81 -5.15
C ASN A 591 16.17 62.69 -3.77
N ILE A 592 17.22 61.86 -3.71
CA ILE A 592 18.06 61.67 -2.54
C ILE A 592 19.51 61.80 -2.99
N SER A 593 20.30 62.57 -2.23
CA SER A 593 21.72 62.78 -2.47
C SER A 593 22.52 62.62 -1.18
N ILE A 594 23.80 62.27 -1.29
CA ILE A 594 24.74 62.20 -0.17
C ILE A 594 25.86 63.22 -0.35
N ALA A 595 26.26 63.88 0.74
CA ALA A 595 27.46 64.71 0.72
C ALA A 595 28.71 63.82 0.79
N HIS A 596 29.58 63.91 -0.21
CA HIS A 596 30.86 63.20 -0.26
C HIS A 596 32.01 64.18 -0.55
N GLY A 597 32.80 64.49 0.48
CA GLY A 597 33.78 65.57 0.41
C GLY A 597 33.10 66.94 0.26
N ASN A 598 33.35 67.61 -0.87
CA ASN A 598 32.75 68.91 -1.21
C ASN A 598 31.57 68.81 -2.19
N GLU A 599 31.20 67.61 -2.66
CA GLU A 599 30.19 67.42 -3.70
C GLU A 599 28.98 66.63 -3.19
N ASN A 600 27.78 66.96 -3.67
CA ASN A 600 26.55 66.24 -3.37
C ASN A 600 26.23 65.27 -4.52
N ILE A 601 26.50 63.99 -4.30
CA ILE A 601 26.25 62.92 -5.29
C ILE A 601 24.78 62.53 -5.21
N ARG A 602 24.04 62.59 -6.33
CA ARG A 602 22.67 62.08 -6.42
C ARG A 602 22.70 60.55 -6.49
N ILE A 603 21.89 59.92 -5.63
CA ILE A 603 21.76 58.46 -5.49
C ILE A 603 20.44 58.01 -6.12
N PHE A 604 19.34 58.68 -5.78
CA PHE A 604 17.99 58.37 -6.23
C PHE A 604 17.35 59.62 -6.85
N GLU A 605 16.56 59.43 -7.90
CA GLU A 605 15.74 60.45 -8.56
C GLU A 605 14.47 59.79 -9.10
N GLU A 606 13.29 60.31 -8.75
CA GLU A 606 12.01 59.75 -9.19
C GLU A 606 11.85 59.93 -10.71
N ALA A 607 11.78 58.81 -11.42
CA ALA A 607 11.71 58.77 -12.87
C ALA A 607 10.34 59.22 -13.45
N LYS A 608 9.28 59.25 -12.63
CA LYS A 608 7.90 59.61 -13.02
C LYS A 608 7.18 60.45 -11.94
N PRO A 609 7.61 61.72 -11.71
CA PRO A 609 7.20 62.54 -10.56
C PRO A 609 5.90 63.35 -10.72
#